data_AF-A0A8H8U735-F1
#
_entry.id   AF-A0A8H8U735-F1
#
_cell.length_a   1.000
_cell.length_b   1.000
_cell.length_c   1.000
_cell.angle_alpha   90.00
_cell.angle_beta   90.00
_cell.angle_gamma   90.00
#
_symmetry.space_group_name_H-M   'P 1'
#
loop_
_entity.id
_entity.type
_entity.pdbx_description
1 polymer ?
#
loop_
_entity_poly.entity_id
_entity_poly.type
_entity_poly.pdbx_seq_one_letter_code
_entity_poly.pdbx_strand_id
1 'polypeptide(L)'
;MTSPPQSTRSLKICIIGAGMGGLTCALALAKEGFQDIHVYETASNLGFVGAGIQLAPNMSRILDDLGVWKEIEKEAVVLRKTSIRGIV
;
A
#
# COMPACT_ATOMS: atom_id res chain seq x y z
N MET A 1 -7.84 34.62 16.03
CA MET A 1 -6.96 33.55 16.56
C MET A 1 -6.94 32.43 15.54
N THR A 2 -6.21 32.62 14.43
CA THR A 2 -6.00 31.58 13.42
C THR A 2 -4.55 31.15 13.56
N SER A 3 -4.33 29.90 13.95
CA SER A 3 -3.00 29.29 14.01
C SER A 3 -2.28 29.49 12.67
N PRO A 4 -0.97 29.77 12.66
CA PRO A 4 -0.22 29.83 11.42
C PRO A 4 -0.35 28.51 10.65
N PRO A 5 -0.32 28.51 9.31
CA PRO A 5 -0.40 27.29 8.53
C PRO A 5 0.76 26.37 8.93
N GLN A 6 0.42 25.25 9.57
CA GLN A 6 1.39 24.20 9.91
C GLN A 6 2.08 23.80 8.61
N SER A 7 3.42 23.79 8.58
CA SER A 7 4.16 23.18 7.48
C SER A 7 3.62 21.77 7.27
N THR A 8 3.02 21.48 6.12
CA THR A 8 2.35 20.20 5.84
C THR A 8 3.29 19.01 6.09
N ARG A 9 4.61 19.23 5.98
CA ARG A 9 5.67 18.26 6.22
C ARG A 9 5.87 17.88 7.70
N SER A 10 5.28 18.61 8.64
CA SER A 10 5.33 18.32 10.09
C SER A 10 4.00 17.77 10.63
N LEU A 11 3.10 17.31 9.77
CA LEU A 11 1.87 16.66 10.22
C LEU A 11 2.18 15.27 10.76
N LYS A 12 1.65 14.99 11.96
CA LYS A 12 1.68 13.67 12.55
C LYS A 12 0.53 12.84 12.00
N ILE A 13 0.83 11.74 11.33
CA ILE A 13 -0.15 10.89 10.64
C ILE A 13 -0.17 9.51 11.29
N CYS A 14 -1.34 9.09 11.77
CA CYS A 14 -1.57 7.75 12.29
C CYS A 14 -2.39 6.93 11.29
N ILE A 15 -1.87 5.76 10.92
CA ILE A 15 -2.52 4.80 10.03
C ILE A 15 -2.86 3.55 10.84
N ILE A 16 -4.13 3.14 10.82
CA ILE A 16 -4.61 1.96 11.56
C ILE A 16 -4.76 0.80 10.58
N GLY A 17 -3.98 -0.25 10.79
CA GLY A 17 -3.84 -1.45 9.97
C GLY A 17 -2.55 -1.46 9.16
N ALA A 18 -1.74 -2.51 9.30
CA ALA A 18 -0.52 -2.77 8.52
C ALA A 18 -0.75 -3.78 7.38
N GLY A 19 -1.97 -3.82 6.82
CA GLY A 19 -2.26 -4.53 5.59
C GLY A 19 -1.73 -3.82 4.35
N MET A 20 -1.99 -4.40 3.16
CA MET A 20 -1.55 -3.84 1.87
C MET A 20 -1.96 -2.37 1.71
N GLY A 21 -3.20 -2.01 2.04
CA GLY A 21 -3.66 -0.62 1.95
C GLY A 21 -2.95 0.33 2.91
N GLY A 22 -2.75 -0.07 4.16
CA GLY A 22 -2.10 0.77 5.18
C GLY A 22 -0.63 1.01 4.89
N LEU A 23 0.11 -0.03 4.52
CA LEU A 23 1.52 0.07 4.13
C LEU A 23 1.68 0.87 2.82
N THR A 24 0.80 0.66 1.84
CA THR A 24 0.79 1.44 0.59
C THR A 24 0.52 2.92 0.87
N CYS A 25 -0.42 3.24 1.77
CA CYS A 25 -0.71 4.60 2.19
C CYS A 25 0.50 5.25 2.89
N ALA A 26 1.12 4.54 3.83
CA ALA A 26 2.31 5.03 4.53
C ALA A 26 3.46 5.34 3.55
N LEU A 27 3.69 4.45 2.58
CA LEU A 27 4.71 4.64 1.55
C LEU A 27 4.40 5.84 0.64
N ALA A 28 3.14 5.99 0.21
CA ALA A 28 2.72 7.11 -0.62
C ALA A 28 2.93 8.45 0.10
N LEU A 29 2.54 8.54 1.38
CA LEU A 29 2.76 9.73 2.21
C LEU A 29 4.26 10.00 2.41
N ALA A 30 5.07 8.97 2.67
CA ALA A 30 6.51 9.14 2.78
C ALA A 30 7.13 9.69 1.49
N LYS A 31 6.66 9.24 0.32
CA LYS A 31 7.09 9.76 -0.99
C LYS A 31 6.70 11.21 -1.24
N GLU A 32 5.56 11.66 -0.72
CA GLU A 32 5.13 13.07 -0.74
C GLU A 32 5.89 13.94 0.27
N GLY A 33 6.79 13.35 1.07
CA GLY A 33 7.69 14.06 1.98
C GLY A 33 7.14 14.28 3.39
N PHE A 34 6.08 13.57 3.78
CA PHE A 34 5.63 13.49 5.17
C PHE A 34 6.63 12.65 5.98
N GLN A 35 7.02 13.14 7.16
CA GLN A 35 8.10 12.53 7.95
C GLN A 35 7.61 11.83 9.22
N ASP A 36 6.50 12.29 9.81
CA ASP A 36 5.97 11.76 11.09
C ASP A 36 4.77 10.83 10.84
N ILE A 37 5.04 9.64 10.30
CA ILE A 37 4.04 8.64 9.93
C ILE A 37 4.17 7.42 10.85
N HIS A 38 3.07 7.04 11.51
CA HIS A 38 3.00 5.87 12.37
C HIS A 38 1.93 4.90 11.86
N VAL A 39 2.31 3.64 11.64
CA VAL A 39 1.40 2.55 11.29
C VAL A 39 1.21 1.67 12.52
N TYR A 40 -0.05 1.40 12.87
CA TYR A 40 -0.43 0.54 13.99
C TYR A 40 -1.12 -0.71 13.48
N GLU A 41 -0.83 -1.86 14.06
CA GLU A 41 -1.46 -3.13 13.72
C GLU A 41 -1.80 -3.89 14.99
N THR A 42 -2.96 -4.55 15.00
CA THR A 42 -3.40 -5.36 16.13
C THR A 42 -2.74 -6.74 16.13
N ALA A 43 -2.43 -7.28 14.95
CA ALA A 43 -1.71 -8.53 14.81
C ALA A 43 -0.29 -8.42 15.42
N SER A 44 0.11 -9.45 16.17
CA SER A 44 1.44 -9.53 16.78
C SER A 44 2.56 -9.77 15.77
N ASN A 45 2.21 -10.22 14.56
CA ASN A 45 3.12 -10.38 13.44
C ASN A 45 2.44 -10.05 12.10
N LEU A 46 3.25 -9.65 11.12
CA LEU A 46 2.81 -9.57 9.74
C LEU A 46 2.87 -10.99 9.16
N GLY A 47 1.71 -11.64 9.11
CA GLY A 47 1.55 -13.00 8.62
C GLY A 47 0.90 -13.06 7.24
N PHE A 48 1.15 -14.15 6.52
CA PHE A 48 0.46 -14.49 5.28
C PHE A 48 -0.65 -15.50 5.56
N VAL A 49 -1.82 -15.33 4.95
CA VAL A 49 -2.99 -16.20 5.16
C VAL A 49 -2.90 -17.51 4.34
N GLY A 50 -1.87 -17.67 3.49
CA GLY A 50 -1.69 -18.86 2.66
C GLY A 50 -2.44 -18.84 1.32
N ALA A 51 -3.17 -17.77 1.02
CA ALA A 51 -3.96 -17.64 -0.21
C ALA A 51 -3.32 -16.61 -1.17
N GLY A 52 -3.15 -17.01 -2.44
CA GLY A 52 -2.71 -16.09 -3.49
C GLY A 52 -3.77 -15.03 -3.80
N ILE A 53 -3.34 -13.81 -4.12
CA ILE A 53 -4.20 -12.74 -4.62
C ILE A 53 -3.80 -12.40 -6.06
N GLN A 54 -4.79 -12.22 -6.93
CA GLN A 54 -4.53 -11.74 -8.27
C GLN A 54 -4.33 -10.23 -8.25
N LEU A 55 -3.19 -9.78 -8.77
CA LEU A 55 -2.91 -8.38 -8.99
C LEU A 55 -3.30 -7.99 -10.42
N ALA A 56 -4.21 -7.02 -10.55
CA ALA A 56 -4.63 -6.51 -11.85
C ALA A 56 -3.59 -5.52 -12.42
N PRO A 57 -3.51 -5.33 -13.76
CA PRO A 57 -2.49 -4.48 -14.38
C PRO A 57 -2.48 -3.01 -13.93
N ASN A 58 -3.64 -2.49 -13.51
CA ASN A 58 -3.75 -1.14 -12.96
C ASN A 58 -3.08 -1.02 -11.58
N MET A 59 -3.07 -2.09 -10.79
CA MET A 59 -2.44 -2.11 -9.47
C MET A 59 -0.92 -2.22 -9.58
N SER A 60 -0.40 -3.02 -10.53
CA SER A 60 1.06 -3.11 -10.76
C SER A 60 1.65 -1.76 -11.16
N ARG A 61 0.91 -0.97 -11.96
CA ARG A 61 1.33 0.39 -12.33
C ARG A 61 1.49 1.29 -11.12
N ILE A 62 0.52 1.29 -10.20
CA ILE A 62 0.61 2.08 -8.96
C ILE A 62 1.80 1.65 -8.10
N LEU A 63 2.02 0.34 -7.98
CA LEU A 63 3.16 -0.20 -7.23
C LEU A 63 4.51 0.14 -7.89
N ASP A 64 4.54 0.30 -9.21
CA ASP A 64 5.73 0.70 -9.96
C ASP A 64 6.03 2.20 -9.75
N ASP A 65 4.99 3.06 -9.77
CA ASP A 65 5.11 4.47 -9.40
C ASP A 65 5.61 4.63 -7.95
N LEU A 66 5.17 3.74 -7.05
CA LEU A 66 5.66 3.64 -5.68
C LEU A 66 7.05 3.00 -5.55
N GLY A 67 7.62 2.46 -6.62
CA GLY A 67 8.99 1.93 -6.68
C GLY A 67 9.18 0.56 -6.05
N VAL A 68 8.09 -0.15 -5.74
CA VAL A 68 8.13 -1.47 -5.07
C VAL A 68 7.76 -2.62 -5.99
N TRP A 69 7.25 -2.33 -7.20
CA TRP A 69 6.77 -3.35 -8.12
C TRP A 69 7.84 -4.39 -8.49
N LYS A 70 9.07 -3.97 -8.78
CA LYS A 70 10.13 -4.90 -9.23
C LYS A 70 10.44 -6.01 -8.24
N GLU A 71 10.40 -5.74 -6.94
CA GLU A 71 10.62 -6.77 -5.92
C GLU A 71 9.40 -7.68 -5.78
N ILE A 72 8.20 -7.13 -5.92
CA ILE A 72 6.95 -7.91 -5.92
C ILE A 72 6.86 -8.83 -7.14
N GLU A 73 7.25 -8.33 -8.32
CA GLU A 73 7.19 -9.05 -9.58
C GLU A 73 8.08 -10.30 -9.58
N LYS A 74 9.25 -10.26 -8.91
CA LYS A 74 10.16 -11.41 -8.79
C LYS A 74 9.52 -12.61 -8.08
N GLU A 75 8.64 -12.34 -7.13
CA GLU A 75 7.95 -13.37 -6.34
C GLU A 75 6.56 -13.72 -6.93
N ALA A 76 6.14 -13.01 -7.98
CA ALA A 76 4.82 -13.17 -8.58
C ALA A 76 4.80 -14.27 -9.65
N VAL A 77 3.60 -14.85 -9.85
CA VAL A 77 3.35 -15.79 -10.95
C VAL A 77 2.63 -15.06 -12.09
N VAL A 78 3.23 -15.05 -13.27
CA VAL A 78 2.65 -14.40 -14.46
C VAL A 78 1.44 -15.17 -14.97
N LEU A 79 0.26 -14.58 -14.80
CA LEU A 79 -0.99 -15.11 -15.36
C LEU A 79 -1.08 -14.79 -16.86
N ARG A 80 -1.06 -15.84 -17.70
CA ARG A 80 -1.17 -15.69 -19.17
C ARG A 80 -2.60 -15.49 -19.65
N LYS A 81 -3.59 -15.98 -18.90
CA LYS A 81 -5.01 -15.90 -19.24
C LYS A 81 -5.84 -15.94 -17.97
N THR A 82 -6.80 -15.02 -17.85
CA THR A 82 -7.83 -15.03 -16.81
C THR A 82 -9.19 -15.01 -17.50
N SER A 83 -10.14 -15.78 -17.00
CA SER A 83 -11.54 -15.76 -17.45
C SER A 83 -12.41 -15.53 -16.23
N ILE A 84 -13.18 -14.44 -16.23
CA ILE A 84 -14.20 -14.18 -15.23
C ILE A 84 -15.52 -14.60 -15.86
N ARG A 85 -16.17 -15.62 -15.31
CA ARG A 85 -17.51 -16.03 -15.74
C ARG A 85 -18.51 -15.33 -14.83
N GLY A 86 -19.34 -14.47 -15.41
CA GLY A 86 -20.46 -13.89 -14.68
C GLY A 86 -21.46 -14.97 -14.31
N ILE A 87 -22.02 -14.86 -13.11
CA ILE A 87 -23.28 -15.53 -12.78
C ILE A 87 -24.37 -14.56 -13.24
N VAL A 88 -24.86 -14.79 -14.45
CA VAL A 88 -26.19 -14.36 -14.92
C VAL A 88 -26.84 -15.56 -15.58
#